data_AF-A0AAU9QA36-F1
#
_entry.id   AF-A0AAU9QA36-F1
#
_cell.length_a   1.000
_cell.length_b   1.000
_cell.length_c   1.000
_cell.angle_alpha   90.00
_cell.angle_beta   90.00
_cell.angle_gamma   90.00
#
_symmetry.space_group_name_H-M   'P 1'
#
loop_
_entity.id
_entity.type
_entity.pdbx_description
1 polymer ?
#
loop_
_entity_poly.entity_id
_entity_poly.type
_entity_poly.pdbx_seq_one_letter_code
_entity_poly.pdbx_strand_id
1 'polypeptide(L)' 'MTTHHPTDPSITTLSRTEIAQVLAAAHYATANPALTPLVIALTLACQDKNQRPEAALMTLITSAKHSEERVNEHQQ' A
#
# COMPACT_ATOMS: atom_id res chain seq x y z
N MET A 1 44.46 -6.76 -14.94
CA MET A 1 43.55 -7.35 -13.94
C MET A 1 42.41 -6.37 -13.72
N THR A 2 41.29 -6.54 -14.42
CA THR A 2 40.07 -5.74 -14.23
C THR A 2 38.95 -6.71 -13.88
N THR A 3 38.62 -6.77 -12.60
CA THR A 3 37.52 -7.59 -12.10
C THR A 3 36.21 -6.93 -12.50
N HIS A 4 35.50 -7.52 -13.46
CA HIS A 4 34.10 -7.19 -13.74
C HIS A 4 33.27 -7.58 -12.50
N HIS A 5 32.70 -6.58 -11.84
CA HIS A 5 31.73 -6.79 -10.77
C HIS A 5 30.43 -7.35 -11.40
N PRO A 6 29.92 -8.51 -10.98
CA PRO A 6 28.65 -9.02 -11.49
C PRO A 6 27.53 -8.11 -10.99
N THR A 7 26.82 -7.46 -11.90
CA THR A 7 25.62 -6.69 -11.60
C THR A 7 24.60 -7.64 -10.95
N ASP A 8 24.29 -7.38 -9.69
CA ASP A 8 23.32 -8.14 -8.91
C ASP A 8 21.94 -8.12 -9.61
N PRO A 9 21.34 -9.27 -9.94
CA PRO A 9 20.08 -9.34 -10.70
C PRO A 9 18.85 -8.85 -9.91
N SER A 10 19.02 -8.38 -8.67
CA SER A 10 17.91 -7.99 -7.79
C SER A 10 17.65 -6.47 -7.69
N ILE A 11 18.44 -5.63 -8.37
CA ILE A 11 18.22 -4.17 -8.34
C ILE A 11 17.20 -3.77 -9.41
N THR A 12 15.93 -3.71 -9.03
CA THR A 12 14.90 -3.05 -9.83
C THR A 12 15.13 -1.54 -9.79
N THR A 13 15.47 -0.95 -10.95
CA THR A 13 15.58 0.51 -11.08
C THR A 13 14.33 1.04 -11.77
N LEU A 14 13.73 2.09 -11.21
CA LEU A 14 12.61 2.79 -11.84
C LEU A 14 13.14 3.91 -12.72
N SER A 15 12.62 3.99 -13.93
CA SER A 15 12.83 5.13 -14.81
C SER A 15 12.18 6.40 -14.22
N ARG A 16 12.66 7.55 -14.67
CA ARG A 16 12.08 8.86 -14.30
C ARG A 16 10.57 8.92 -14.59
N THR A 17 10.13 8.31 -15.69
CA THR A 17 8.72 8.26 -16.10
C THR A 17 7.90 7.41 -15.14
N GLU A 18 8.42 6.26 -14.69
CA GLU A 18 7.72 5.41 -13.72
C GLU A 18 7.59 6.09 -12.36
N ILE A 19 8.65 6.76 -11.90
CA ILE A 19 8.60 7.55 -10.66
C ILE A 19 7.54 8.65 -10.75
N ALA A 20 7.49 9.38 -11.87
CA ALA A 20 6.50 10.44 -12.08
C ALA A 20 5.06 9.92 -12.08
N GLN A 21 4.83 8.75 -12.69
CA GLN A 21 3.51 8.11 -12.70
C GLN A 21 3.07 7.69 -11.30
N VAL A 22 3.97 7.08 -10.52
CA VAL A 22 3.67 6.69 -9.13
C VAL A 22 3.34 7.91 -8.29
N LEU A 23 4.09 9.01 -8.43
CA LEU A 23 3.78 10.27 -7.72
C LEU A 23 2.42 10.83 -8.10
N ALA A 24 2.09 10.84 -9.41
CA ALA A 24 0.81 11.35 -9.88
C ALA A 24 -0.36 10.51 -9.34
N ALA A 25 -0.22 9.17 -9.36
CA ALA A 25 -1.22 8.26 -8.81
C ALA A 25 -1.40 8.44 -7.29
N ALA A 26 -0.30 8.59 -6.55
CA ALA A 26 -0.34 8.86 -5.12
C ALA A 26 -1.04 10.19 -4.83
N HIS A 27 -0.73 11.25 -5.57
CA HIS A 27 -1.37 12.56 -5.41
C HIS A 27 -2.87 12.49 -5.70
N TYR A 28 -3.26 11.80 -6.79
CA TYR A 28 -4.68 11.60 -7.10
C TYR A 28 -5.40 10.85 -5.96
N ALA A 29 -4.80 9.79 -5.43
CA ALA A 29 -5.38 9.01 -4.35
C ALA A 29 -5.52 9.82 -3.05
N THR A 30 -4.53 10.64 -2.69
CA THR A 30 -4.58 11.47 -1.48
C THR A 30 -5.48 12.70 -1.63
N ALA A 31 -5.61 13.24 -2.83
CA ALA A 31 -6.50 14.36 -3.13
C ALA A 31 -7.97 13.93 -3.31
N ASN A 32 -8.25 12.63 -3.46
CA ASN A 32 -9.61 12.12 -3.56
C ASN A 32 -10.27 12.06 -2.17
N PRO A 33 -11.28 12.90 -1.88
CA PRO A 33 -11.90 12.96 -0.54
C PRO A 33 -12.60 11.66 -0.15
N ALA A 34 -13.07 10.87 -1.13
CA ALA A 34 -13.71 9.59 -0.87
C ALA A 34 -12.73 8.55 -0.29
N LEU A 35 -11.42 8.73 -0.51
CA LEU A 35 -10.37 7.84 0.00
C LEU A 35 -9.77 8.33 1.32
N THR A 36 -10.11 9.53 1.78
CA THR A 36 -9.60 10.09 3.05
C THR A 36 -9.78 9.15 4.25
N PRO A 37 -10.93 8.49 4.46
CA PRO A 37 -11.09 7.56 5.60
C PRO A 37 -10.10 6.39 5.55
N LEU A 38 -9.83 5.85 4.35
CA LEU A 38 -8.86 4.78 4.16
C LEU A 38 -7.44 5.24 4.47
N VAL A 39 -7.05 6.43 4.01
CA VAL A 39 -5.72 7.01 4.28
C VAL A 39 -5.52 7.26 5.78
N ILE A 40 -6.54 7.74 6.49
CA ILE A 40 -6.50 7.92 7.94
C ILE A 40 -6.33 6.58 8.64
N ALA A 41 -7.18 5.59 8.32
CA ALA A 41 -7.11 4.26 8.91
C ALA A 41 -5.75 3.59 8.67
N LEU A 42 -5.20 3.74 7.46
CA LEU A 42 -3.88 3.23 7.10
C LEU A 42 -2.77 3.91 7.91
N THR A 43 -2.83 5.24 8.04
CA THR A 43 -1.84 6.02 8.82
C THR A 43 -1.84 5.58 10.28
N LEU A 44 -3.03 5.44 10.88
CA LEU A 44 -3.17 4.97 12.26
C LEU A 44 -2.63 3.55 12.42
N ALA A 45 -2.93 2.63 11.49
CA ALA A 45 -2.43 1.26 11.53
C ALA A 45 -0.90 1.20 11.42
N CYS A 46 -0.29 2.05 10.59
CA CYS A 46 1.15 2.18 10.50
C CYS A 46 1.78 2.67 11.81
N GLN A 47 1.18 3.68 12.45
CA GLN A 47 1.70 4.28 13.69
C GLN A 47 1.53 3.36 14.90
N ASP A 48 0.33 2.79 15.08
CA ASP A 48 -0.02 1.97 16.24
C ASP A 48 0.78 0.66 16.28
N LYS A 49 0.91 0.01 15.12
CA LYS A 49 1.52 -1.32 15.02
C LYS A 49 2.95 -1.30 14.48
N ASN A 50 3.51 -0.11 14.27
CA ASN A 50 4.81 0.10 13.61
C ASN A 50 4.93 -0.69 12.29
N GLN A 51 3.84 -0.74 11.52
CA GLN A 51 3.72 -1.55 10.32
C GLN A 51 4.07 -0.74 9.07
N ARG A 52 4.68 -1.42 8.10
CA ARG A 52 4.83 -0.85 6.76
C ARG A 52 3.45 -0.63 6.11
N PRO A 53 3.28 0.44 5.32
CA PRO A 53 2.00 0.78 4.69
C PRO A 53 1.37 -0.38 3.91
N GLU A 54 2.17 -1.17 3.21
CA GLU A 54 1.68 -2.30 2.40
C GLU A 54 1.04 -3.38 3.28
N ALA A 55 1.68 -3.73 4.40
CA ALA A 55 1.17 -4.72 5.34
C ALA A 55 -0.08 -4.24 6.08
N ALA A 56 -0.10 -2.97 6.48
CA ALA A 56 -1.25 -2.35 7.11
C ALA A 56 -2.45 -2.29 6.16
N LEU A 57 -2.23 -1.95 4.88
CA LEU A 57 -3.27 -1.92 3.85
C LEU A 57 -3.87 -3.31 3.61
N MET A 58 -3.03 -4.34 3.47
CA MET A 58 -3.50 -5.72 3.30
C MET A 58 -4.33 -6.21 4.49
N THR A 59 -3.93 -5.80 5.71
CA THR A 59 -4.69 -6.10 6.92
C THR A 59 -6.07 -5.44 6.89
N LEU A 60 -6.15 -4.15 6.55
CA LEU A 60 -7.41 -3.42 6.45
C LEU A 60 -8.35 -4.03 5.40
N ILE A 61 -7.82 -4.42 4.23
CA ILE A 61 -8.60 -5.07 3.17
C ILE A 61 -9.11 -6.44 3.64
N THR A 62 -8.28 -7.22 4.32
CA THR A 62 -8.67 -8.54 4.82
C THR A 62 -9.74 -8.43 5.91
N SER A 63 -9.59 -7.48 6.83
CA SER A 63 -10.59 -7.21 7.88
C SER A 63 -11.92 -6.70 7.32
N ALA A 64 -11.91 -5.91 6.23
CA ALA A 64 -13.13 -5.48 5.56
C ALA A 64 -13.92 -6.67 4.98
N LYS A 65 -13.24 -7.60 4.30
CA LYS A 65 -13.88 -8.80 3.73
C LYS A 65 -14.58 -9.67 4.79
N HIS A 66 -13.95 -9.84 5.95
CA HIS A 66 -14.55 -10.60 7.06
C HIS A 66 -15.70 -9.84 7.76
N SER A 67 -15.71 -8.52 7.70
CA SER A 67 -16.77 -7.70 8.30
C SER A 67 -18.07 -7.80 7.49
N GLU A 68 -17.99 -7.91 6.17
CA GLU A 68 -19.15 -8.11 5.29
C GLU A 68 -19.81 -9.49 5.52
N GLU A 69 -19.00 -10.54 5.73
CA GLU A 69 -19.50 -11.89 5.99
C GLU A 69 -20.25 -11.99 7.35
N ARG A 70 -19.73 -11.35 8.40
CA ARG A 70 -20.32 -11.31 9.75
C ARG A 70 -21.66 -10.57 9.84
N VAL A 71 -21.85 -9.55 9.00
CA VAL A 71 -23.11 -8.79 8.94
C VAL A 71 -24.22 -9.63 8.30
N ASN A 72 -23.86 -10.54 7.39
CA ASN A 72 -24.79 -11.43 6.71
C ASN A 72 -25.23 -12.62 7.60
N GLU A 73 -24.40 -13.04 8.55
CA GLU A 73 -24.71 -14.10 9.52
C GLU A 73 -25.66 -13.66 10.65
N HIS A 74 -25.70 -12.36 11.00
CA HIS A 74 -26.57 -11.82 12.04
C HIS A 74 -27.95 -11.35 11.54
N GLN A 75 -28.26 -11.57 10.26
CA GLN A 75 -29.56 -11.26 9.64
C GLN A 75 -30.38 -12.51 9.27
N GLN A 76 -30.00 -13.71 9.74
CA GLN A 76 -30.77 -14.95 9.57
C GLN A 76 -31.34 -15.47 10.89
#